data_AF-A0A7Y1T414-F1
#
_entry.id   AF-A0A7Y1T414-F1
#
_cell.length_a   1.000
_cell.length_b   1.000
_cell.length_c   1.000
_cell.angle_alpha   90.00
_cell.angle_beta   90.00
_cell.angle_gamma   90.00
#
_symmetry.space_group_name_H-M   'P 1'
#
loop_
_entity.id
_entity.type
_entity.pdbx_description
1 polymer ?
#
loop_
_entity_poly.entity_id
_entity_poly.type
_entity_poly.pdbx_seq_one_letter_code
_entity_poly.pdbx_strand_id
1 'polypeptide(L)'
;MKIGLCGTMSVGKTTLVNALKELDYFKGYTTRTERSKELMAMGIPLNTDSTFLGQTVFMAERASELLIDNIITDRTIIDVMAFASASKSMDWPDKEAFYAYAIRLISQYDYIFYVSPEGVEIEDNGIRETDAN
;
A
#
# COMPACT_ATOMS: atom_id res chain seq x y z
N MET A 1 -5.91 -8.79 15.25
CA MET A 1 -5.93 -7.33 14.98
C MET A 1 -5.21 -7.02 13.68
N LYS A 2 -5.79 -6.21 12.81
CA LYS A 2 -5.30 -5.88 11.47
C LYS A 2 -5.07 -4.38 11.38
N ILE A 3 -3.79 -3.98 11.32
CA ILE A 3 -3.36 -2.59 11.31
C ILE A 3 -2.77 -2.27 9.94
N GLY A 4 -3.27 -1.21 9.32
CA GLY A 4 -2.76 -0.71 8.05
C GLY A 4 -2.14 0.67 8.17
N LEU A 5 -0.96 0.87 7.58
CA LEU A 5 -0.38 2.19 7.35
C LEU A 5 -0.63 2.62 5.90
N CYS A 6 -1.22 3.80 5.71
CA CYS A 6 -1.44 4.38 4.38
C CYS A 6 -0.75 5.74 4.26
N GLY A 7 -0.47 6.16 3.03
CA GLY A 7 0.17 7.45 2.76
C GLY A 7 1.14 7.38 1.59
N THR A 8 1.61 8.53 1.11
CA THR A 8 2.49 8.59 -0.06
C THR A 8 3.84 7.88 0.18
N MET A 9 4.58 7.60 -0.90
CA MET A 9 5.91 6.97 -0.82
C MET A 9 6.88 7.82 0.01
N SER A 10 7.90 7.18 0.59
CA SER A 10 9.02 7.86 1.26
C SER A 10 8.68 8.75 2.46
N VAL A 11 7.54 8.53 3.13
CA VAL A 11 7.14 9.25 4.37
C VAL A 11 7.51 8.51 5.66
N GLY A 12 8.39 7.50 5.59
CA GLY A 12 8.84 6.74 6.77
C GLY A 12 7.90 5.64 7.26
N LYS A 13 6.88 5.22 6.48
CA LYS A 13 5.98 4.11 6.87
C LYS A 13 6.73 2.80 7.14
N THR A 14 7.65 2.42 6.26
CA THR A 14 8.47 1.21 6.45
C THR A 14 9.30 1.28 7.73
N THR A 15 9.86 2.45 8.04
CA THR A 15 10.58 2.72 9.29
C THR A 15 9.66 2.55 10.50
N LEU A 16 8.43 3.06 10.42
CA LEU A 16 7.43 2.90 11.47
C LEU A 16 7.04 1.42 11.67
N VAL A 17 6.79 0.66 10.60
CA VAL A 17 6.50 -0.80 10.71
C VAL A 17 7.65 -1.54 11.38
N ASN A 18 8.89 -1.23 11.00
CA ASN A 18 10.07 -1.85 11.61
C ASN A 18 10.20 -1.49 13.10
N ALA A 19 9.95 -0.23 13.48
CA ALA A 19 9.96 0.18 14.88
C ALA A 19 8.85 -0.53 15.69
N LEU A 20 7.65 -0.68 15.14
CA LEU A 20 6.55 -1.41 15.79
C LEU A 20 6.91 -2.88 16.01
N LYS A 21 7.62 -3.50 15.07
CA LYS A 21 8.05 -4.90 15.15
C LYS A 21 8.96 -5.21 16.35
N GLU A 22 9.74 -4.23 16.80
CA GLU A 22 10.64 -4.38 17.95
C GLU A 22 9.93 -4.30 19.31
N LEU A 23 8.67 -3.83 19.34
CA LEU A 23 7.89 -3.74 20.57
C LEU A 23 7.36 -5.10 21.00
N ASP A 24 7.48 -5.42 22.30
CA ASP A 24 6.99 -6.68 22.88
C ASP A 24 5.52 -6.97 22.58
N TYR A 25 4.69 -5.93 22.54
CA TYR A 25 3.26 -6.04 22.25
C TYR A 25 2.96 -6.63 20.86
N PHE A 26 3.82 -6.36 19.89
CA PHE A 26 3.66 -6.85 18.51
C PHE A 26 4.47 -8.12 18.23
N LYS A 27 5.09 -8.73 19.25
CA LYS A 27 5.68 -10.06 19.09
C LYS A 27 4.59 -11.06 18.69
N GLY A 28 4.83 -11.76 17.57
CA GLY A 28 3.86 -12.68 16.97
C GLY A 28 2.94 -12.04 15.93
N TYR A 29 3.06 -10.73 15.68
CA TYR A 29 2.40 -10.12 14.52
C TYR A 29 3.18 -10.42 13.24
N THR A 30 2.44 -10.66 12.16
CA THR A 30 3.00 -10.67 10.81
C THR A 30 3.20 -9.23 10.35
N THR A 31 4.39 -8.90 9.85
CA THR A 31 4.64 -7.61 9.20
C THR A 31 4.75 -7.81 7.69
N ARG A 32 4.10 -6.94 6.91
CA ARG A 32 4.22 -6.92 5.45
C ARG A 32 4.66 -5.54 4.97
N THR A 33 5.85 -5.49 4.42
CA THR A 33 6.38 -4.33 3.68
C THR A 33 6.09 -4.51 2.19
N GLU A 34 6.27 -3.46 1.39
CA GLU A 34 6.00 -3.48 -0.04
C GLU A 34 6.68 -4.64 -0.79
N ARG A 35 5.91 -5.45 -1.55
CA ARG A 35 6.39 -6.65 -2.27
C ARG A 35 6.80 -6.41 -3.71
N SER A 36 7.14 -5.19 -4.09
CA SER A 36 7.50 -4.86 -5.48
C SER A 36 8.57 -5.81 -6.05
N LYS A 37 9.56 -6.22 -5.23
CA LYS A 37 10.59 -7.20 -5.65
C LYS A 37 10.04 -8.61 -5.91
N GLU A 38 9.09 -9.07 -5.11
CA GLU A 38 8.50 -10.41 -5.24
C GLU A 38 7.55 -10.50 -6.43
N LEU A 39 6.77 -9.45 -6.67
CA LEU A 39 5.88 -9.35 -7.84
C LEU A 39 6.68 -9.34 -9.15
N MET A 40 7.80 -8.63 -9.20
CA MET A 40 8.71 -8.68 -10.34
C MET A 40 9.29 -10.08 -10.55
N ALA A 41 9.65 -10.80 -9.48
CA ALA A 41 10.15 -12.18 -9.57
C ALA A 41 9.09 -13.16 -10.12
N MET A 42 7.79 -12.86 -9.95
CA MET A 42 6.68 -13.61 -10.54
C MET A 42 6.39 -13.22 -12.01
N GLY A 43 7.21 -12.33 -12.59
CA GLY A 43 7.03 -11.85 -13.97
C GLY A 43 5.95 -10.78 -14.13
N ILE A 44 5.47 -10.19 -13.04
CA ILE A 44 4.47 -9.11 -13.08
C ILE A 44 5.23 -7.79 -13.30
N PRO A 45 5.07 -7.13 -14.46
CA PRO A 45 5.78 -5.89 -14.74
C PRO A 45 5.24 -4.78 -13.83
N LEU A 46 6.14 -4.21 -13.01
CA LEU A 46 5.82 -3.03 -12.21
C LEU A 46 6.11 -1.78 -13.02
N ASN A 47 5.18 -1.43 -13.90
CA ASN A 47 5.19 -0.12 -14.53
C ASN A 47 4.66 0.95 -13.56
N THR A 48 5.22 2.14 -13.63
CA THR A 48 4.76 3.33 -12.87
C THR A 48 3.32 3.72 -13.20
N ASP A 49 2.80 3.24 -14.32
CA ASP A 49 1.55 3.72 -14.92
C ASP A 49 0.26 3.15 -14.30
N SER A 50 0.33 2.54 -13.11
CA SER A 50 -0.84 2.15 -12.31
C SER A 50 -1.99 1.53 -13.13
N THR A 51 -1.65 0.57 -14.00
CA THR A 51 -2.61 -0.05 -14.93
C THR A 51 -3.71 -0.82 -14.20
N PHE A 52 -4.85 -1.05 -14.85
CA PHE A 52 -5.96 -1.82 -14.27
C PHE A 52 -5.53 -3.21 -13.77
N LEU A 53 -4.78 -3.96 -14.59
CA LEU A 53 -4.28 -5.28 -14.21
C LEU A 53 -3.29 -5.18 -13.04
N GLY A 54 -2.39 -4.19 -13.06
CA GLY A 54 -1.44 -3.97 -11.97
C GLY A 54 -2.15 -3.68 -10.65
N GLN A 55 -3.12 -2.77 -10.65
CA GLN A 55 -3.90 -2.43 -9.45
C GLN A 55 -4.77 -3.59 -8.97
N THR A 56 -5.25 -4.45 -9.88
CA THR A 56 -5.96 -5.68 -9.53
C THR A 56 -5.05 -6.67 -8.78
N VAL A 57 -3.80 -6.83 -9.23
CA VAL A 57 -2.80 -7.64 -8.51
C VAL A 57 -2.54 -7.06 -7.12
N PHE A 58 -2.32 -5.76 -7.01
CA PHE A 58 -2.10 -5.11 -5.71
C PHE A 58 -3.31 -5.23 -4.79
N MET A 59 -4.54 -5.13 -5.31
CA MET A 59 -5.75 -5.37 -4.53
C MET A 59 -5.81 -6.81 -4.00
N ALA A 60 -5.52 -7.81 -4.86
CA ALA A 60 -5.48 -9.21 -4.44
C ALA A 60 -4.42 -9.46 -3.37
N GLU A 61 -3.28 -8.77 -3.45
CA GLU A 61 -2.24 -8.81 -2.44
C GLU A 61 -2.74 -8.25 -1.10
N ARG A 62 -3.36 -7.05 -1.07
CA ARG A 62 -3.97 -6.49 0.14
C ARG A 62 -5.03 -7.42 0.72
N ALA A 63 -5.85 -8.04 -0.13
CA ALA A 63 -6.84 -9.03 0.29
C ALA A 63 -6.17 -10.25 0.97
N SER A 64 -5.06 -10.73 0.43
CA SER A 64 -4.31 -11.86 1.01
C SER A 64 -3.72 -11.54 2.38
N GLU A 65 -3.29 -10.31 2.60
CA GLU A 65 -2.80 -9.82 3.89
C GLU A 65 -3.94 -9.77 4.91
N LEU A 66 -5.12 -9.30 4.50
CA LEU A 66 -6.31 -9.19 5.36
C LEU A 66 -6.87 -10.55 5.82
N LEU A 67 -6.43 -11.66 5.23
CA LEU A 67 -6.73 -13.02 5.70
C LEU A 67 -5.87 -13.45 6.91
N ILE A 68 -4.78 -12.73 7.19
CA ILE A 68 -3.86 -13.05 8.28
C ILE A 68 -4.32 -12.32 9.55
N ASP A 69 -4.49 -13.07 10.64
CA ASP A 69 -4.72 -12.49 11.95
C ASP A 69 -3.43 -11.90 12.52
N ASN A 70 -3.55 -10.79 13.25
CA ASN A 70 -2.42 -10.09 13.88
C ASN A 70 -1.38 -9.66 12.85
N ILE A 71 -1.78 -8.72 11.98
CA ILE A 71 -0.95 -8.22 10.88
C ILE A 71 -0.79 -6.70 10.94
N ILE A 72 0.41 -6.23 10.59
CA ILE A 72 0.73 -4.83 10.33
C ILE A 72 1.20 -4.71 8.88
N THR A 73 0.58 -3.83 8.11
CA THR A 73 0.90 -3.62 6.69
C THR A 73 1.44 -2.21 6.43
N ASP A 74 2.48 -2.12 5.60
CA ASP A 74 3.13 -0.88 5.12
C ASP A 74 2.41 -0.24 3.92
N ARG A 75 1.25 -0.79 3.56
CA ARG A 75 0.29 -0.29 2.57
C ARG A 75 -1.09 -0.81 2.91
N THR A 76 -2.12 -0.11 2.47
CA THR A 76 -3.51 -0.53 2.59
C THR A 76 -4.18 -0.56 1.22
N ILE A 77 -5.43 -1.02 1.19
CA ILE A 77 -6.28 -0.87 0.00
C ILE A 77 -6.50 0.59 -0.39
N ILE A 78 -6.42 1.54 0.54
CA ILE A 78 -6.60 2.97 0.26
C ILE A 78 -5.49 3.46 -0.68
N ASP A 79 -4.25 2.99 -0.49
CA ASP A 79 -3.14 3.33 -1.37
C ASP A 79 -3.38 2.82 -2.79
N VAL A 80 -3.85 1.58 -2.94
CA VAL A 80 -4.21 0.98 -4.23
C VAL A 80 -5.34 1.75 -4.91
N MET A 81 -6.38 2.12 -4.16
CA MET A 81 -7.50 2.93 -4.66
C MET A 81 -7.04 4.33 -5.11
N ALA A 82 -6.13 4.96 -4.36
CA ALA A 82 -5.55 6.26 -4.71
C ALA A 82 -4.72 6.17 -5.99
N PHE A 83 -3.87 5.14 -6.14
CA PHE A 83 -3.09 4.93 -7.35
C PHE A 83 -3.94 4.59 -8.57
N ALA A 84 -4.99 3.77 -8.41
CA ALA A 84 -5.95 3.50 -9.47
C ALA A 84 -6.66 4.78 -9.93
N SER A 85 -7.10 5.61 -8.98
CA SER A 85 -7.77 6.89 -9.26
C SER A 85 -6.83 7.87 -9.99
N ALA A 86 -5.56 7.91 -9.61
CA ALA A 86 -4.51 8.75 -10.21
C ALA A 86 -3.95 8.19 -11.54
N SER A 87 -4.31 6.96 -11.93
CA SER A 87 -3.80 6.31 -13.14
C SER A 87 -4.15 7.11 -14.40
N LYS A 88 -3.18 7.33 -15.29
CA LYS A 88 -3.40 7.97 -16.59
C LYS A 88 -3.80 6.99 -17.67
N SER A 89 -3.57 5.69 -17.45
CA SER A 89 -3.85 4.60 -18.38
C SER A 89 -5.20 3.93 -18.16
N MET A 90 -5.83 4.14 -17.00
CA MET A 90 -7.15 3.60 -16.69
C MET A 90 -8.24 4.60 -17.09
N ASP A 91 -9.28 4.12 -17.77
CA ASP A 91 -10.43 4.95 -18.12
C ASP A 91 -11.34 5.19 -16.91
N TRP A 92 -12.27 6.14 -17.04
CA TRP A 92 -13.14 6.51 -15.92
C TRP A 92 -14.07 5.36 -15.47
N PRO A 93 -14.73 4.61 -16.37
CA PRO A 93 -15.55 3.46 -15.98
C PRO A 93 -14.78 2.39 -15.17
N ASP A 94 -13.56 2.04 -15.59
CA ASP A 94 -12.75 1.05 -14.88
C ASP A 94 -12.33 1.55 -13.48
N LYS A 95 -12.00 2.85 -13.34
CA LYS A 95 -11.69 3.47 -12.04
C LYS A 95 -12.86 3.38 -11.07
N GLU A 96 -14.06 3.73 -11.52
CA GLU A 96 -15.28 3.68 -10.70
C GLU A 96 -15.61 2.24 -10.28
N ALA A 97 -15.55 1.30 -11.23
CA ALA A 97 -15.80 -0.11 -10.95
C ALA A 97 -14.78 -0.69 -9.95
N PHE A 98 -13.50 -0.37 -10.15
CA PHE A 98 -12.43 -0.77 -9.25
C PHE A 98 -12.63 -0.20 -7.84
N TYR A 99 -12.90 1.10 -7.74
CA TYR A 99 -13.16 1.78 -6.47
C TYR A 99 -14.35 1.16 -5.72
N ALA A 100 -15.48 0.97 -6.41
CA ALA A 100 -16.71 0.43 -5.84
C ALA A 100 -16.52 -0.98 -5.25
N TYR A 101 -15.62 -1.77 -5.83
CA TYR A 101 -15.27 -3.08 -5.28
C TYR A 101 -14.24 -2.97 -4.15
N ALA A 102 -13.13 -2.25 -4.38
CA ALA A 102 -12.00 -2.16 -3.47
C ALA A 102 -12.35 -1.54 -2.11
N ILE A 103 -13.27 -0.57 -2.07
CA ILE A 103 -13.69 0.11 -0.82
C ILE A 103 -14.17 -0.87 0.26
N ARG A 104 -14.69 -2.03 -0.13
CA ARG A 104 -15.20 -3.06 0.79
C ARG A 104 -14.10 -3.69 1.65
N LEU A 105 -12.84 -3.62 1.22
CA LEU A 105 -11.70 -4.14 1.98
C LEU A 105 -11.31 -3.20 3.13
N ILE A 106 -11.72 -1.93 3.12
CA ILE A 106 -11.41 -0.98 4.21
C ILE A 106 -11.98 -1.49 5.54
N SER A 107 -13.19 -2.06 5.53
CA SER A 107 -13.83 -2.58 6.75
C SER A 107 -13.17 -3.85 7.30
N GLN A 108 -12.17 -4.41 6.62
CA GLN A 108 -11.42 -5.58 7.09
C GLN A 108 -10.23 -5.18 7.97
N TYR A 109 -9.87 -3.88 8.01
CA TYR A 109 -8.88 -3.37 8.94
C TYR A 109 -9.54 -3.00 10.27
N ASP A 110 -8.87 -3.30 11.38
CA ASP A 110 -9.28 -2.80 12.69
C ASP A 110 -8.83 -1.34 12.88
N TYR A 111 -7.64 -1.01 12.39
CA TYR A 111 -7.07 0.33 12.44
C TYR A 111 -6.36 0.68 11.14
N ILE A 112 -6.55 1.92 10.69
CA ILE A 112 -5.79 2.50 9.58
C ILE A 112 -5.17 3.81 10.06
N PHE A 113 -3.86 3.94 9.91
CA PHE A 113 -3.12 5.16 10.23
C PHE A 113 -2.60 5.79 8.94
N TYR A 114 -2.99 7.03 8.70
CA TYR A 114 -2.42 7.84 7.63
C TYR A 114 -1.12 8.48 8.11
N VAL A 115 -0.04 8.28 7.36
CA VAL A 115 1.26 8.93 7.61
C VAL A 115 1.41 10.06 6.60
N SER A 116 1.38 11.29 7.13
CA SER A 116 1.51 12.51 6.33
C SER A 116 2.93 12.69 5.81
N PRO A 117 3.13 13.19 4.58
CA PRO A 117 4.42 13.66 4.10
C PRO A 117 4.87 14.97 4.77
N GLU A 118 3.97 15.71 5.42
CA GLU A 118 4.28 16.99 6.04
C GLU A 118 5.34 16.85 7.14
N GLY A 119 6.44 17.59 7.00
CA GLY A 119 7.53 17.61 7.98
C GLY A 119 8.50 16.42 7.90
N VAL A 120 8.41 15.58 6.86
CA VAL A 120 9.35 14.49 6.59
C VAL A 120 10.18 14.84 5.36
N GLU A 121 11.52 14.79 5.48
CA GLU A 121 12.39 14.89 4.31
C GLU A 121 12.16 13.65 3.42
N ILE A 122 11.69 13.87 2.19
CA ILE A 122 11.49 12.80 1.21
C ILE A 122 12.88 12.31 0.79
N GLU A 123 13.26 11.09 1.19
CA GLU A 123 14.50 10.47 0.73
C GLU A 123 14.42 10.16 -0.77
N ASP A 124 15.38 10.71 -1.53
CA ASP A 124 15.56 10.42 -2.95
C ASP A 124 16.12 9.00 -3.10
N ASN A 125 15.25 8.08 -3.52
CA ASN A 125 15.61 6.69 -3.72
C ASN A 125 16.17 6.41 -5.13
N GLY A 126 16.49 7.44 -5.92
CA GLY A 126 17.14 7.32 -7.23
C GLY A 126 16.28 6.70 -8.34
N ILE A 127 14.98 6.52 -8.09
CA ILE A 127 14.05 5.89 -9.04
C ILE A 127 13.00 6.90 -9.57
N ARG A 128 12.57 7.94 -8.84
CA ARG A 128 11.36 8.72 -9.19
C ARG A 128 11.34 10.17 -8.70
N GLU A 129 10.51 10.99 -9.36
CA GLU A 129 10.33 12.44 -9.16
C GLU A 129 10.09 12.83 -7.68
N THR A 130 10.83 13.85 -7.25
CA THR A 130 10.91 14.39 -5.89
C THR A 130 9.93 15.53 -5.63
N ASP A 131 8.90 15.71 -6.46
CA ASP A 131 7.95 16.81 -6.28
C ASP A 131 6.98 16.53 -5.13
N ALA A 132 7.17 17.28 -4.04
CA ALA A 132 6.32 17.30 -2.85
C ALA A 132 5.12 18.27 -2.98
N ASN A 133 4.88 18.83 -4.19
CA ASN A 133 3.91 19.88 -4.46
C ASN A 133 2.80 19.45 -5.42
#